data_AF-A0ABD1QJX4-F1
#
_entry.id   AF-A0ABD1QJX4-F1
#
_cell.length_a   1.000
_cell.length_b   1.000
_cell.length_c   1.000
_cell.angle_alpha   90.00
_cell.angle_beta   90.00
_cell.angle_gamma   90.00
#
_symmetry.space_group_name_H-M   'P 1'
#
loop_
_entity.id
_entity.type
_entity.pdbx_description
1 polymer ?
#
loop_
_entity_poly.entity_id
_entity_poly.type
_entity_poly.pdbx_seq_one_letter_code
_entity_poly.pdbx_strand_id
1 'polypeptide(L)'
;MADNNTATANEFLKQIRQYSSPYGNATERLAHCFANALEARVAGTGSALYTTLTSRRIPAAESLKAYQTYVAACPFKRMSNIFANKSIGRLTREATRIHINDFGILCGFQWPCLIQGISLRLGGSPLLRITGIDFPLPGFRPADGIEQTGRHLMNYCKRFNVPFECNAIAKKWDTIREKNSGGM
;
A
#
# COMPACT_ATOMS: atom_id res chain seq x y z
N MET A 1 6.38 -8.47 -29.19
CA MET A 1 7.51 -8.09 -28.30
C MET A 1 8.44 -9.25 -27.99
N ALA A 2 8.00 -10.51 -28.01
CA ALA A 2 8.89 -11.67 -27.86
C ALA A 2 9.97 -11.74 -28.95
N ASP A 3 9.66 -11.28 -30.17
CA ASP A 3 10.57 -11.37 -31.33
C ASP A 3 11.38 -10.08 -31.58
N ASN A 4 11.43 -9.16 -30.61
CA ASN A 4 12.15 -7.87 -30.68
C ASN A 4 11.85 -6.97 -31.91
N ASN A 5 10.76 -7.23 -32.64
CA ASN A 5 10.33 -6.41 -33.77
C ASN A 5 9.57 -5.17 -33.30
N THR A 6 10.30 -4.06 -33.14
CA THR A 6 9.77 -2.77 -32.67
C THR A 6 8.83 -2.10 -33.69
N ALA A 7 9.08 -2.28 -34.98
CA ALA A 7 8.23 -1.73 -36.04
C ALA A 7 6.81 -2.33 -35.99
N THR A 8 6.71 -3.66 -35.90
CA THR A 8 5.42 -4.35 -35.76
C THR A 8 4.74 -4.00 -34.43
N ALA A 9 5.50 -3.87 -33.34
CA ALA A 9 4.94 -3.46 -32.05
C ALA A 9 4.33 -2.05 -32.11
N ASN A 10 4.99 -1.11 -32.78
CA ASN A 10 4.49 0.26 -32.96
C ASN A 10 3.21 0.29 -33.81
N GLU A 11 3.11 -0.58 -34.82
CA GLU A 11 1.90 -0.65 -35.65
C GLU A 11 0.69 -1.17 -34.86
N PHE A 12 0.87 -2.25 -34.10
CA PHE A 12 -0.20 -2.72 -33.21
C PHE A 12 -0.57 -1.70 -32.13
N LEU A 13 0.40 -0.95 -31.59
CA LEU A 13 0.12 0.12 -30.64
C LEU A 13 -0.78 1.20 -31.25
N LYS A 14 -0.54 1.61 -32.50
CA LYS A 14 -1.42 2.56 -33.19
C LYS A 14 -2.85 2.04 -33.32
N GLN A 15 -3.01 0.76 -33.68
CA GLN A 15 -4.34 0.14 -33.79
C GLN A 15 -5.05 0.08 -32.43
N ILE A 16 -4.36 -0.33 -31.36
CA ILE A 16 -4.94 -0.35 -30.00
C ILE A 16 -5.37 1.06 -29.60
N ARG A 17 -4.56 2.09 -29.91
CA ARG A 17 -4.86 3.48 -29.56
C ARG A 17 -6.17 3.99 -30.19
N GLN A 18 -6.50 3.55 -31.41
CA GLN A 18 -7.75 3.93 -32.09
C GLN A 18 -9.01 3.50 -31.32
N TYR A 19 -8.93 2.42 -30.55
CA TYR A 19 -10.05 1.85 -29.79
C TYR A 19 -9.84 1.90 -28.27
N SER A 20 -8.85 2.69 -27.81
CA SER A 20 -8.57 2.85 -26.39
C SER A 20 -9.08 4.20 -25.90
N SER A 21 -9.72 4.22 -24.73
CA SER A 21 -10.18 5.46 -24.10
C SER A 21 -10.08 5.36 -22.58
N PRO A 22 -9.52 6.37 -21.89
CA PRO A 22 -9.50 6.38 -20.43
C PRO A 22 -10.88 6.60 -19.81
N TYR A 23 -11.86 7.07 -20.60
CA TYR A 23 -13.23 7.37 -20.16
C TYR A 23 -14.28 6.43 -20.78
N GLY A 24 -13.84 5.45 -21.57
CA GLY A 24 -14.69 4.48 -22.23
C GLY A 24 -15.18 3.35 -21.32
N ASN A 25 -15.66 2.28 -21.96
CA ASN A 25 -16.07 1.05 -21.29
C ASN A 25 -14.86 0.30 -20.67
N ALA A 26 -15.13 -0.83 -19.99
CA ALA A 26 -14.09 -1.59 -19.30
C ALA A 26 -12.94 -2.03 -20.22
N THR A 27 -13.25 -2.50 -21.43
CA THR A 27 -12.27 -2.96 -22.42
C THR A 27 -11.43 -1.80 -22.97
N GLU A 28 -12.06 -0.66 -23.28
CA GLU A 28 -11.37 0.53 -23.79
C GLU A 28 -10.39 1.10 -22.76
N ARG A 29 -10.78 1.14 -21.48
CA ARG A 29 -9.90 1.59 -20.38
C ARG A 29 -8.75 0.62 -20.13
N LEU A 30 -9.02 -0.68 -20.21
CA LEU A 30 -7.99 -1.71 -20.12
C LEU A 30 -6.97 -1.54 -21.25
N ALA A 31 -7.46 -1.45 -22.49
CA ALA A 31 -6.63 -1.21 -23.68
C ALA A 31 -5.79 0.07 -23.54
N HIS A 32 -6.36 1.14 -22.99
CA HIS A 32 -5.67 2.41 -22.77
C HIS A 32 -4.50 2.27 -21.79
N CYS A 33 -4.73 1.64 -20.63
CA CYS A 33 -3.68 1.39 -19.63
C CYS A 33 -2.55 0.51 -20.19
N PHE A 34 -2.90 -0.56 -20.91
CA PHE A 34 -1.91 -1.45 -21.51
C PHE A 34 -1.14 -0.78 -22.65
N ALA A 35 -1.79 0.02 -23.49
CA ALA A 35 -1.11 0.79 -24.54
C ALA A 35 -0.05 1.74 -23.95
N ASN A 36 -0.39 2.48 -22.88
CA ASN A 36 0.57 3.34 -22.17
C ASN A 36 1.78 2.53 -21.65
N ALA A 37 1.53 1.37 -21.03
CA ALA A 37 2.60 0.54 -20.47
C ALA A 37 3.48 -0.09 -21.56
N LEU A 38 2.88 -0.54 -22.67
CA LEU A 38 3.60 -1.13 -23.80
C LEU A 38 4.46 -0.08 -24.51
N GLU A 39 3.93 1.11 -24.74
CA GLU A 39 4.68 2.24 -25.32
C GLU A 39 5.89 2.60 -24.45
N ALA A 40 5.69 2.76 -23.13
CA ALA A 40 6.78 3.00 -22.19
C ALA A 40 7.85 1.90 -22.20
N ARG A 41 7.44 0.65 -22.43
CA ARG A 41 8.35 -0.50 -22.52
C ARG A 41 9.13 -0.52 -23.84
N VAL A 42 8.47 -0.28 -24.97
CA VAL A 42 9.12 -0.21 -26.30
C VAL A 42 10.11 0.95 -26.36
N ALA A 43 9.77 2.11 -25.77
CA ALA A 43 10.63 3.27 -25.72
C ALA A 43 11.75 3.18 -24.65
N GLY A 44 11.75 2.14 -23.81
CA GLY A 44 12.72 2.01 -22.70
C GLY A 44 12.54 3.05 -21.58
N THR A 45 11.43 3.79 -21.55
CA THR A 45 11.17 4.88 -20.59
C THR A 45 10.41 4.45 -19.35
N GLY A 46 10.00 3.17 -19.26
CA GLY A 46 9.18 2.65 -18.16
C GLY A 46 9.72 2.94 -16.75
N SER A 47 11.03 2.80 -16.53
CA SER A 47 11.65 3.08 -15.22
C SER A 47 11.58 4.56 -14.83
N ALA A 48 11.86 5.45 -15.78
CA ALA A 48 11.80 6.91 -15.57
C ALA A 48 10.35 7.37 -15.33
N LEU A 49 9.39 6.83 -16.09
CA LEU A 49 7.96 7.10 -15.91
C LEU A 49 7.47 6.59 -14.54
N TYR A 50 7.83 5.36 -14.16
CA TYR A 50 7.49 4.83 -12.85
C TYR A 50 8.06 5.68 -11.72
N THR A 51 9.33 6.09 -11.82
CA THR A 51 9.98 6.98 -10.84
C THR A 51 9.25 8.32 -10.75
N THR A 52 8.89 8.92 -11.89
CA THR A 52 8.16 10.20 -11.93
C THR A 52 6.77 10.07 -11.29
N LEU A 53 6.03 9.01 -11.63
CA LEU A 53 4.69 8.75 -11.09
C LEU A 53 4.71 8.47 -9.59
N THR A 54 5.68 7.70 -9.11
CA THR A 54 5.85 7.38 -7.68
C THR A 54 6.44 8.54 -6.87
N SER A 55 7.16 9.46 -7.51
CA SER A 55 7.61 10.71 -6.90
C SER A 55 6.46 11.68 -6.64
N ARG A 56 5.34 11.54 -7.37
CA ARG A 56 4.19 12.42 -7.22
C ARG A 56 3.54 12.18 -5.87
N ARG A 57 3.63 13.16 -4.98
CA ARG A 57 2.90 13.16 -3.71
C ARG A 57 1.41 13.27 -3.99
N ILE A 58 0.67 12.18 -3.77
CA ILE A 58 -0.79 12.18 -3.80
C ILE A 58 -1.28 12.76 -2.46
N PRO A 59 -2.11 13.81 -2.45
CA PRO A 59 -2.68 14.35 -1.23
C PRO A 59 -3.45 13.28 -0.44
N ALA A 60 -3.37 13.30 0.89
CA ALA A 60 -4.04 12.32 1.74
C ALA A 60 -5.56 12.23 1.50
N ALA A 61 -6.19 13.37 1.18
CA ALA A 61 -7.62 13.44 0.85
C ALA A 61 -7.95 12.69 -0.45
N GLU A 62 -7.10 12.77 -1.48
CA GLU A 62 -7.27 12.03 -2.72
C GLU A 62 -7.07 10.53 -2.51
N SER A 63 -6.03 10.14 -1.77
CA SER A 63 -5.80 8.74 -1.38
C SER A 63 -6.97 8.15 -0.60
N LEU A 64 -7.54 8.91 0.34
CA LEU A 64 -8.72 8.50 1.08
C LEU A 64 -9.94 8.33 0.16
N LYS A 65 -10.20 9.30 -0.73
CA LYS A 65 -11.32 9.23 -1.68
C LYS A 65 -11.18 8.03 -2.63
N ALA A 66 -9.98 7.77 -3.13
CA ALA A 66 -9.69 6.60 -3.96
C ALA A 66 -9.93 5.29 -3.19
N TYR A 67 -9.45 5.21 -1.94
CA TYR A 67 -9.68 4.04 -1.08
C TYR A 67 -11.17 3.79 -0.82
N GLN A 68 -11.93 4.83 -0.47
CA GLN A 68 -13.37 4.75 -0.24
C GLN A 68 -14.11 4.26 -1.50
N THR A 69 -13.76 4.81 -2.66
CA THR A 69 -14.34 4.40 -3.94
C THR A 69 -14.05 2.92 -4.22
N TYR A 70 -12.81 2.50 -3.99
CA TYR A 70 -12.40 1.12 -4.23
C TYR A 70 -13.13 0.11 -3.32
N VAL A 71 -13.21 0.37 -2.01
CA VAL A 71 -13.90 -0.55 -1.08
C VAL A 71 -15.43 -0.54 -1.23
N ALA A 72 -16.00 0.52 -1.82
CA ALA A 72 -17.41 0.59 -2.19
C ALA A 72 -17.70 -0.20 -3.49
N ALA A 73 -16.79 -0.14 -4.46
CA ALA A 73 -16.94 -0.82 -5.74
C ALA A 73 -16.58 -2.32 -5.68
N CYS A 74 -15.64 -2.71 -4.82
CA CYS A 74 -15.10 -4.06 -4.78
C CYS A 74 -14.80 -4.53 -3.34
N PRO A 75 -15.24 -5.73 -2.94
CA PRO A 75 -15.11 -6.17 -1.55
C PRO A 75 -13.72 -6.75 -1.22
N PHE A 76 -12.85 -7.03 -2.19
CA PHE A 76 -11.64 -7.84 -1.97
C PHE A 76 -10.76 -7.32 -0.83
N LYS A 77 -10.40 -6.03 -0.85
CA LYS A 77 -9.55 -5.46 0.21
C LYS A 77 -10.26 -5.36 1.55
N ARG A 78 -11.56 -5.04 1.56
CA ARG A 78 -12.35 -5.02 2.79
C ARG A 78 -12.42 -6.41 3.43
N MET A 79 -12.72 -7.44 2.64
CA MET A 79 -12.78 -8.83 3.12
C MET A 79 -11.42 -9.32 3.61
N SER A 80 -10.34 -9.04 2.86
CA SER A 80 -8.97 -9.35 3.27
C SER A 80 -8.61 -8.69 4.61
N ASN A 81 -8.89 -7.40 4.77
CA ASN A 81 -8.64 -6.67 6.02
C ASN A 81 -9.46 -7.23 7.19
N ILE A 82 -10.75 -7.53 6.99
CA ILE A 82 -11.62 -8.11 8.03
C ILE A 82 -11.08 -9.48 8.47
N PHE A 83 -10.75 -10.34 7.51
CA PHE A 83 -10.23 -11.67 7.79
C PHE A 83 -8.91 -11.61 8.57
N ALA A 84 -7.96 -10.79 8.10
CA ALA A 84 -6.67 -10.61 8.76
C ALA A 84 -6.84 -10.04 10.18
N ASN A 85 -7.61 -8.96 10.34
CA ASN A 85 -7.80 -8.32 11.65
C ASN A 85 -8.53 -9.23 12.65
N LYS A 86 -9.54 -9.99 12.21
CA LYS A 86 -10.20 -10.99 13.07
C LYS A 86 -9.24 -12.10 13.48
N SER A 87 -8.40 -12.57 12.56
CA SER A 87 -7.42 -13.62 12.85
C SER A 87 -6.37 -13.14 13.85
N ILE A 88 -5.81 -11.94 13.64
CA ILE A 88 -4.88 -11.29 14.58
C ILE A 88 -5.55 -11.11 15.94
N GLY A 89 -6.78 -10.55 15.97
CA GLY A 89 -7.52 -10.32 17.20
C GLY A 89 -7.76 -11.60 18.00
N ARG A 90 -8.08 -12.71 17.31
CA ARG A 90 -8.25 -14.04 17.93
C ARG A 90 -6.94 -14.58 18.50
N LEU A 91 -5.86 -14.55 17.71
CA LEU A 91 -4.55 -15.11 18.10
C LEU A 91 -3.88 -14.30 19.22
N THR A 92 -4.22 -13.03 19.36
CA THR A 92 -3.62 -12.13 20.36
C THR A 92 -4.53 -11.84 21.53
N ARG A 93 -5.63 -12.59 21.72
CA ARG A 93 -6.71 -12.26 22.67
C ARG A 93 -6.21 -11.93 24.08
N GLU A 94 -5.24 -12.69 24.57
CA GLU A 94 -4.69 -12.58 25.93
C GLU A 94 -3.31 -11.90 25.95
N ALA A 95 -2.78 -11.52 24.78
CA ALA A 95 -1.48 -10.87 24.69
C ALA A 95 -1.55 -9.46 25.28
N THR A 96 -0.58 -9.13 26.14
CA THR A 96 -0.40 -7.78 26.71
C THR A 96 0.37 -6.84 25.78
N ARG A 97 1.06 -7.40 24.78
CA ARG A 97 1.80 -6.67 23.74
C ARG A 97 1.53 -7.31 22.39
N ILE A 98 1.25 -6.50 21.38
CA ILE A 98 1.04 -6.92 19.99
C ILE A 98 2.03 -6.17 19.12
N HIS A 99 2.82 -6.89 18.32
CA HIS A 99 3.69 -6.29 17.31
C HIS A 99 3.32 -6.77 15.92
N ILE A 100 2.98 -5.82 15.05
CA ILE A 100 2.60 -6.06 13.65
C ILE A 100 3.73 -5.54 12.76
N ASN A 101 4.17 -6.35 11.80
CA ASN A 101 5.03 -5.93 10.71
C ASN A 101 4.19 -5.89 9.43
N ASP A 102 3.96 -4.69 8.90
CA ASP A 102 3.05 -4.47 7.78
C ASP A 102 3.82 -4.09 6.50
N PHE A 103 3.89 -5.03 5.57
CA PHE A 103 4.50 -4.85 4.25
C PHE A 103 3.48 -4.25 3.28
N GLY A 104 3.76 -3.04 2.81
CA GLY A 104 2.83 -2.25 2.02
C GLY A 104 1.78 -1.56 2.89
N ILE A 105 2.24 -0.92 3.98
CA ILE A 105 1.36 -0.23 4.94
C ILE A 105 0.54 0.90 4.29
N LEU A 106 1.04 1.51 3.20
CA LEU A 106 0.36 2.58 2.47
C LEU A 106 -0.15 3.67 3.44
N CYS A 107 -1.46 3.94 3.44
CA CYS A 107 -2.13 4.91 4.31
C CYS A 107 -2.61 4.32 5.66
N GLY A 108 -2.33 3.03 5.94
CA GLY A 108 -2.66 2.39 7.22
C GLY A 108 -4.16 2.13 7.46
N PHE A 109 -5.01 2.24 6.44
CA PHE A 109 -6.48 2.13 6.58
C PHE A 109 -7.00 0.77 7.09
N GLN A 110 -6.17 -0.27 7.13
CA GLN A 110 -6.53 -1.55 7.73
C GLN A 110 -6.61 -1.48 9.26
N TRP A 111 -5.69 -0.78 9.90
CA TRP A 111 -5.46 -0.86 11.34
C TRP A 111 -6.50 -0.19 12.25
N PRO A 112 -7.23 0.86 11.83
CA PRO A 112 -8.29 1.47 12.65
C PRO A 112 -9.31 0.48 13.22
N CYS A 113 -9.73 -0.53 12.42
CA CYS A 113 -10.68 -1.54 12.90
C CYS A 113 -10.06 -2.47 13.96
N LEU A 114 -8.77 -2.82 13.82
CA LEU A 114 -8.08 -3.64 14.82
C LEU A 114 -7.89 -2.85 16.12
N ILE A 115 -7.47 -1.58 16.02
CA ILE A 115 -7.25 -0.68 17.17
C ILE A 115 -8.52 -0.57 18.02
N GLN A 116 -9.68 -0.34 17.38
CA GLN A 116 -10.97 -0.35 18.09
C GLN A 116 -11.28 -1.71 18.74
N GLY A 117 -11.02 -2.81 18.02
CA GLY A 117 -11.28 -4.14 18.55
C GLY A 117 -10.47 -4.46 19.81
N ILE A 118 -9.19 -4.08 19.84
CA ILE A 118 -8.32 -4.33 20.99
C ILE A 118 -8.57 -3.35 22.15
N SER A 119 -9.07 -2.13 21.88
CA SER A 119 -9.42 -1.18 22.94
C SER A 119 -10.63 -1.61 23.78
N LEU A 120 -11.44 -2.53 23.25
CA LEU A 120 -12.64 -3.06 23.91
C LEU A 120 -12.37 -4.32 24.74
N ARG A 121 -11.10 -4.73 24.89
CA ARG A 121 -10.75 -5.94 25.66
C ARG A 121 -11.02 -5.75 27.15
N LEU A 122 -11.65 -6.76 27.74
CA LEU A 122 -11.73 -6.90 29.19
C LEU A 122 -10.30 -7.13 29.74
N GLY A 123 -9.86 -6.29 30.67
CA GLY A 123 -8.48 -6.30 31.19
C GLY A 123 -7.56 -5.19 30.62
N GLY A 124 -8.06 -4.38 29.68
CA GLY A 124 -7.36 -3.22 29.14
C GLY A 124 -6.71 -3.44 27.78
N SER A 125 -6.37 -2.33 27.12
CA SER A 125 -5.73 -2.33 25.81
C SER A 125 -4.28 -2.84 25.90
N PRO A 126 -3.85 -3.76 25.02
CA PRO A 126 -2.43 -4.14 24.95
C PRO A 126 -1.59 -2.98 24.39
N LEU A 127 -0.29 -3.00 24.64
CA LEU A 127 0.63 -2.16 23.88
C LEU A 127 0.65 -2.64 22.43
N LEU A 128 0.32 -1.75 21.50
CA LEU A 128 0.36 -2.01 20.08
C LEU A 128 1.60 -1.37 19.46
N ARG A 129 2.46 -2.19 18.85
CA ARG A 129 3.55 -1.73 17.99
C ARG A 129 3.23 -2.05 16.55
N ILE A 130 3.39 -1.09 15.63
CA ILE A 130 3.33 -1.32 14.19
C ILE A 130 4.64 -0.89 13.54
N THR A 131 5.32 -1.84 12.90
CA THR A 131 6.39 -1.53 11.94
C THR A 131 5.77 -1.43 10.56
N GLY A 132 5.66 -0.21 10.04
CA GLY A 132 5.26 0.03 8.66
C GLY A 132 6.44 -0.13 7.72
N ILE A 133 6.27 -0.93 6.67
CA ILE A 133 7.29 -1.23 5.68
C ILE A 133 6.75 -0.85 4.32
N ASP A 134 7.46 0.00 3.59
CA ASP A 134 7.10 0.34 2.21
C ASP A 134 8.33 0.73 1.41
N PHE A 135 8.15 0.87 0.10
CA PHE A 135 9.21 1.34 -0.78
C PHE A 135 9.67 2.76 -0.40
N PRO A 136 10.98 3.05 -0.49
CA PRO A 136 11.49 4.37 -0.19
C PRO A 136 10.94 5.40 -1.17
N LEU A 137 10.46 6.52 -0.63
CA LEU A 137 10.15 7.68 -1.46
C LEU A 137 11.44 8.27 -2.04
N PRO A 138 11.40 8.81 -3.27
CA PRO A 138 12.53 9.52 -3.83
C PRO A 138 12.80 10.83 -3.07
N GLY A 139 14.06 11.26 -3.08
CA GLY A 139 14.53 12.48 -2.39
C GLY A 139 15.10 12.21 -0.99
N PHE A 140 15.18 13.27 -0.18
CA PHE A 140 15.91 13.25 1.11
C PHE A 140 15.17 12.59 2.26
N ARG A 141 13.88 12.26 2.08
CA ARG A 141 13.02 11.74 3.16
C ARG A 141 12.31 10.46 2.73
N PRO A 142 13.04 9.34 2.61
CA PRO A 142 12.52 8.10 2.02
C PRO A 142 11.39 7.46 2.83
N ALA A 143 11.32 7.72 4.15
CA ALA A 143 10.30 7.16 5.04
C ALA A 143 9.10 8.09 5.27
N ASP A 144 9.03 9.27 4.65
CA ASP A 144 8.05 10.30 4.98
C ASP A 144 6.60 9.84 4.95
N GLY A 145 6.23 9.07 3.93
CA GLY A 145 4.87 8.54 3.80
C GLY A 145 4.52 7.58 4.94
N ILE A 146 5.46 6.70 5.29
CA ILE A 146 5.29 5.71 6.36
C ILE A 146 5.22 6.42 7.72
N GLU A 147 6.09 7.41 7.96
CA GLU A 147 6.07 8.23 9.18
C GLU A 147 4.76 9.01 9.33
N GLN A 148 4.24 9.57 8.22
CA GLN A 148 2.94 10.25 8.23
C GLN A 148 1.81 9.29 8.57
N THR A 149 1.79 8.09 7.98
CA THR A 149 0.85 7.04 8.35
C THR A 149 0.98 6.66 9.83
N GLY A 150 2.20 6.51 10.35
CA GLY A 150 2.47 6.27 11.77
C GLY A 150 1.89 7.36 12.68
N ARG A 151 2.06 8.65 12.32
CA ARG A 151 1.46 9.78 13.05
C ARG A 151 -0.07 9.72 13.06
N HIS A 152 -0.71 9.39 11.92
CA HIS A 152 -2.17 9.25 11.87
C HIS A 152 -2.67 8.10 12.75
N LEU A 153 -1.99 6.95 12.72
CA LEU A 153 -2.31 5.80 13.57
C LEU A 153 -2.10 6.12 15.05
N MET A 154 -1.02 6.82 15.40
CA MET A 154 -0.77 7.26 16.77
C MET A 154 -1.89 8.17 17.30
N ASN A 155 -2.34 9.14 16.50
CA ASN A 155 -3.47 10.00 16.86
C ASN A 155 -4.76 9.20 17.05
N TYR A 156 -4.98 8.19 16.21
CA TYR A 156 -6.13 7.30 16.34
C TYR A 156 -6.04 6.43 17.60
N CYS A 157 -4.88 5.84 17.91
CA CYS A 157 -4.65 5.08 19.14
C CYS A 157 -4.87 5.93 20.40
N LYS A 158 -4.43 7.20 20.41
CA LYS A 158 -4.71 8.15 21.51
C LYS A 158 -6.22 8.31 21.75
N ARG A 159 -7.03 8.43 20.69
CA ARG A 159 -8.49 8.55 20.79
C ARG A 159 -9.15 7.33 21.44
N PHE A 160 -8.58 6.14 21.27
CA PHE A 160 -9.09 4.89 21.83
C PHE A 160 -8.31 4.41 23.07
N ASN A 161 -7.45 5.25 23.64
CA ASN A 161 -6.61 4.94 24.79
C ASN A 161 -5.84 3.62 24.63
N VAL A 162 -5.25 3.41 23.45
CA VAL A 162 -4.38 2.27 23.15
C VAL A 162 -2.92 2.74 23.22
N PRO A 163 -2.08 2.18 24.11
CA PRO A 163 -0.65 2.47 24.11
C PRO A 163 -0.04 2.06 22.77
N PHE A 164 0.73 2.95 22.14
CA PHE A 164 1.15 2.77 20.75
C PHE A 164 2.59 3.16 20.46
N GLU A 165 3.27 2.34 19.67
CA GLU A 165 4.60 2.59 19.10
C GLU A 165 4.55 2.37 17.58
N CYS A 166 5.24 3.22 16.81
CA CYS A 166 5.42 3.00 15.38
C CYS A 166 6.89 3.03 14.98
N ASN A 167 7.26 2.14 14.06
CA ASN A 167 8.55 2.14 13.39
C ASN A 167 8.34 2.22 11.88
N ALA A 168 9.14 3.02 11.19
CA ALA A 168 9.07 3.20 9.74
C ALA A 168 10.30 2.58 9.07
N ILE A 169 10.10 1.66 8.14
CA ILE A 169 11.17 1.05 7.34
C ILE A 169 10.89 1.32 5.87
N ALA A 170 11.66 2.25 5.30
CA ALA A 170 11.65 2.57 3.88
C ALA A 170 12.70 1.74 3.14
N LYS A 171 12.34 0.53 2.72
CA LYS A 171 13.24 -0.42 2.03
C LYS A 171 12.46 -1.30 1.06
N LYS A 172 13.14 -1.79 0.02
CA LYS A 172 12.58 -2.85 -0.83
C LYS A 172 12.38 -4.11 0.01
N TRP A 173 11.23 -4.78 -0.17
CA TRP A 173 10.81 -5.87 0.72
C TRP A 173 11.80 -7.05 0.75
N ASP A 174 12.39 -7.39 -0.39
CA ASP A 174 13.39 -8.45 -0.58
C ASP A 174 14.73 -8.17 0.13
N THR A 175 15.00 -6.91 0.46
CA THR A 175 16.22 -6.49 1.17
C THR A 175 16.06 -6.50 2.69
N ILE A 176 14.86 -6.76 3.19
CA ILE A 176 14.60 -6.81 4.63
C ILE A 176 15.18 -8.10 5.19
N ARG A 177 15.85 -7.96 6.33
CA ARG A 177 16.46 -9.05 7.08
C ARG A 177 16.01 -8.92 8.53
N GLU A 178 15.75 -10.05 9.15
CA GLU A 178 15.64 -10.08 10.61
C GLU A 178 17.01 -9.70 11.18
N LYS A 179 17.02 -8.77 12.13
CA LYS A 179 18.21 -8.61 12.94
C LYS A 179 18.23 -9.83 13.85
N ASN A 180 19.19 -10.74 13.64
CA ASN A 180 19.54 -11.72 14.66
C ASN A 180 19.92 -10.93 15.91
N SER A 181 19.01 -10.85 16.87
CA SER A 181 19.35 -10.51 18.24
C SER A 181 20.26 -11.63 18.72
N GLY A 182 21.57 -11.40 18.66
CA GLY A 182 22.57 -12.30 19.21
C GLY A 182 22.16 -12.66 20.64
N GLY A 183 22.15 -13.97 20.92
CA GLY A 183 21.89 -14.47 22.26
C GLY A 183 22.81 -13.80 23.27
N MET A 184 22.20 -13.27 24.32
CA MET A 184 22.79 -13.19 25.64
C MET A 184 22.10 -14.24 26.49
#